data_AF-A0A1G7EYD2-F1
#
_entry.id   AF-A0A1G7EYD2-F1
#
_cell.length_a   1.000
_cell.length_b   1.000
_cell.length_c   1.000
_cell.angle_alpha   90.00
_cell.angle_beta   90.00
_cell.angle_gamma   90.00
#
_symmetry.space_group_name_H-M   'P 1'
#
loop_
_entity.id
_entity.type
_entity.pdbx_description
1 polymer ?
#
loop_
_entity_poly.entity_id
_entity_poly.type
_entity_poly.pdbx_seq_one_letter_code
_entity_poly.pdbx_strand_id
1 'polypeptide(L)'
;MSDFIEHCLGRVLALQVRLYACQARLADCTDTEALHDLRIALRQLRSLLRPLRGLPAVDALEQGAAVLGRLSGPLRDREVLVAELARLGLVHLAPADEAQRAAGYAAIASSRELVDLMLLLDGWPANWREAARQGQLSDVDKRIRRRLRRQQRQLARALRDPAHDRHRLRLLIKRVRYAAETYPAQSRLSKAAQLRLKRAQSALGDWHDHLQWLAQADAMASLGPCRAIWLQAQQAAERRADGALLALYGDFPNVE
;
A
#
# COMPACT_ATOMS: atom_id res chain seq x y z
N MET A 1 -4.98 -17.16 22.88
CA MET A 1 -5.03 -17.55 21.45
C MET A 1 -6.39 -17.24 20.85
N SER A 2 -7.50 -17.57 21.53
CA SER A 2 -8.86 -17.18 21.12
C SER A 2 -8.97 -15.70 20.74
N ASP A 3 -8.44 -14.81 21.58
CA ASP A 3 -8.53 -13.35 21.35
C ASP A 3 -7.85 -12.87 20.06
N PHE A 4 -6.73 -13.47 19.67
CA PHE A 4 -6.06 -13.11 18.41
C PHE A 4 -6.87 -13.56 17.20
N ILE A 5 -7.46 -14.76 17.29
CA ILE A 5 -8.25 -15.36 16.21
C ILE A 5 -9.48 -14.49 15.95
N GLU A 6 -10.23 -14.14 16.99
CA GLU A 6 -11.40 -13.28 16.88
C GLU A 6 -11.04 -11.84 16.49
N HIS A 7 -9.92 -11.29 17.02
CA HIS A 7 -9.46 -9.97 16.59
C HIS A 7 -9.08 -9.93 15.10
N CYS A 8 -8.36 -10.95 14.60
CA CYS A 8 -8.02 -11.06 13.19
C CYS A 8 -9.28 -11.18 12.32
N LEU A 9 -10.22 -12.02 12.75
CA LEU A 9 -11.51 -12.20 12.09
C LEU A 9 -12.28 -10.87 11.98
N GLY A 10 -12.47 -10.18 13.10
CA GLY A 10 -13.17 -8.89 13.13
C GLY A 10 -12.52 -7.84 12.24
N ARG A 11 -11.19 -7.81 12.16
CA ARG A 11 -10.48 -6.89 11.25
C ARG A 11 -10.68 -7.22 9.78
N VAL A 12 -10.71 -8.49 9.39
CA VAL A 12 -10.99 -8.88 8.00
C VAL A 12 -12.44 -8.53 7.64
N LEU A 13 -13.40 -8.82 8.53
CA LEU A 13 -14.81 -8.45 8.34
C LEU A 13 -15.00 -6.93 8.19
N ALA A 14 -14.35 -6.13 9.04
CA ALA A 14 -14.39 -4.67 8.92
C ALA A 14 -13.82 -4.18 7.58
N LEU A 15 -12.75 -4.81 7.08
CA LEU A 15 -12.20 -4.49 5.77
C LEU A 15 -13.12 -4.91 4.63
N GLN A 16 -13.78 -6.06 4.75
CA GLN A 16 -14.77 -6.53 3.77
C GLN A 16 -15.94 -5.55 3.64
N VAL A 17 -16.53 -5.11 4.77
CA VAL A 17 -17.61 -4.11 4.76
C VAL A 17 -17.15 -2.81 4.09
N ARG A 18 -15.93 -2.35 4.39
CA ARG A 18 -15.35 -1.17 3.73
C ARG A 18 -15.16 -1.37 2.23
N LEU A 19 -14.74 -2.55 1.78
CA LEU A 19 -14.60 -2.86 0.37
C LEU A 19 -15.97 -2.84 -0.33
N TYR A 20 -17.04 -3.36 0.30
CA TYR A 20 -18.40 -3.27 -0.25
C TYR A 20 -18.85 -1.81 -0.42
N ALA A 21 -18.61 -0.97 0.60
CA ALA A 21 -18.93 0.46 0.51
C ALA A 21 -18.13 1.16 -0.60
N CYS A 22 -16.85 0.82 -0.78
CA CYS A 22 -16.03 1.36 -1.86
C CYS A 22 -16.53 0.89 -3.23
N GLN A 23 -16.94 -0.38 -3.37
CA GLN A 23 -17.49 -0.91 -4.62
C GLN A 23 -18.76 -0.15 -5.03
N ALA A 24 -19.69 0.07 -4.09
CA ALA A 24 -20.91 0.83 -4.37
C ALA A 24 -20.60 2.27 -4.79
N ARG A 25 -19.73 2.98 -4.05
CA ARG A 25 -19.29 4.34 -4.41
C ARG A 25 -18.62 4.42 -5.79
N LEU A 26 -17.84 3.40 -6.16
CA LEU A 26 -17.23 3.31 -7.48
C LEU A 26 -18.27 3.03 -8.58
N ALA A 27 -19.21 2.12 -8.34
CA ALA A 27 -20.26 1.79 -9.30
C ALA A 27 -21.12 3.01 -9.63
N ASP A 28 -21.50 3.79 -8.62
CA ASP A 28 -22.36 4.96 -8.79
C ASP A 28 -21.57 6.24 -9.14
N CYS A 29 -20.23 6.17 -9.18
CA CYS A 29 -19.34 7.31 -9.43
C CYS A 29 -19.63 8.54 -8.54
N THR A 30 -20.08 8.33 -7.30
CA THR A 30 -20.57 9.38 -6.40
C THR A 30 -19.48 10.11 -5.62
N ASP A 31 -18.25 9.61 -5.63
CA ASP A 31 -17.20 10.06 -4.73
C ASP A 31 -15.80 9.90 -5.34
N THR A 32 -15.06 11.01 -5.41
CA THR A 32 -13.70 11.05 -5.98
C THR A 32 -12.65 10.35 -5.11
N GLU A 33 -12.94 10.07 -3.84
CA GLU A 33 -12.04 9.33 -2.93
C GLU A 33 -12.35 7.83 -2.88
N ALA A 34 -13.39 7.34 -3.58
CA ALA A 34 -13.79 5.93 -3.54
C ALA A 34 -12.65 4.98 -3.94
N LEU A 35 -11.89 5.31 -4.99
CA LEU A 35 -10.75 4.52 -5.41
C LEU A 35 -9.60 4.58 -4.41
N HIS A 36 -9.38 5.74 -3.77
CA HIS A 36 -8.37 5.88 -2.73
C HIS A 36 -8.66 4.96 -1.55
N ASP A 37 -9.90 4.98 -1.07
CA ASP A 37 -10.35 4.19 0.06
C ASP A 37 -10.30 2.69 -0.22
N LEU A 38 -10.72 2.27 -1.42
CA LEU A 38 -10.58 0.88 -1.89
C LEU A 38 -9.12 0.44 -1.76
N ARG A 39 -8.19 1.25 -2.28
CA ARG A 39 -6.75 0.94 -2.25
C ARG A 39 -6.19 0.91 -0.83
N ILE A 40 -6.67 1.78 0.05
CA ILE A 40 -6.32 1.73 1.48
C ILE A 40 -6.78 0.41 2.09
N ALA A 41 -8.03 -0.01 1.86
CA ALA A 41 -8.58 -1.24 2.40
C ALA A 41 -7.82 -2.48 1.88
N LEU A 42 -7.54 -2.55 0.57
CA LEU A 42 -6.72 -3.61 -0.03
C LEU A 42 -5.31 -3.65 0.56
N ARG A 43 -4.66 -2.50 0.76
CA ARG A 43 -3.35 -2.41 1.41
C ARG A 43 -3.37 -2.91 2.85
N GLN A 44 -4.40 -2.55 3.62
CA GLN A 44 -4.56 -2.98 5.01
C GLN A 44 -4.81 -4.49 5.08
N LEU A 45 -5.68 -5.03 4.21
CA LEU A 45 -5.93 -6.46 4.08
C LEU A 45 -4.64 -7.22 3.80
N ARG A 46 -3.84 -6.76 2.82
CA ARG A 46 -2.54 -7.38 2.52
C ARG A 46 -1.55 -7.29 3.68
N SER A 47 -1.55 -6.19 4.42
CA SER A 47 -0.64 -6.01 5.56
C SER A 47 -0.98 -6.96 6.71
N LEU A 48 -2.27 -7.24 6.90
CA LEU A 48 -2.79 -8.27 7.80
C LEU A 48 -2.44 -9.68 7.31
N LEU A 49 -2.67 -10.00 6.03
CA LEU A 49 -2.53 -11.38 5.56
C LEU A 49 -1.08 -11.81 5.28
N ARG A 50 -0.17 -10.89 4.92
CA ARG A 50 1.21 -11.24 4.54
C ARG A 50 1.99 -12.01 5.60
N PRO A 51 1.98 -11.63 6.89
CA PRO A 51 2.60 -12.43 7.95
C PRO A 51 2.02 -13.83 8.11
N LEU A 52 0.77 -14.02 7.67
CA LEU A 52 -0.01 -15.24 7.81
C LEU A 52 0.09 -16.20 6.62
N ARG A 53 0.68 -15.79 5.48
CA ARG A 53 0.82 -16.63 4.27
C ARG A 53 1.35 -18.04 4.59
N GLY A 54 0.85 -19.03 3.85
CA GLY A 54 1.04 -20.45 4.14
C GLY A 54 0.13 -20.97 5.27
N LEU A 55 -0.94 -20.25 5.59
CA LEU A 55 -2.10 -20.75 6.34
C LEU A 55 -3.28 -20.93 5.37
N PRO A 56 -4.24 -21.84 5.66
CA PRO A 56 -5.39 -22.04 4.80
C PRO A 56 -6.17 -20.75 4.56
N ALA A 57 -6.72 -20.61 3.34
CA ALA A 57 -7.48 -19.44 2.86
C ALA A 57 -6.74 -18.09 2.86
N VAL A 58 -5.53 -17.97 3.40
CA VAL A 58 -4.79 -16.70 3.46
C VAL A 58 -4.16 -16.33 2.11
N ASP A 59 -3.54 -17.29 1.44
CA ASP A 59 -2.73 -17.00 0.24
C ASP A 59 -3.59 -16.50 -0.93
N ALA A 60 -4.76 -17.13 -1.13
CA ALA A 60 -5.71 -16.70 -2.15
C ALA A 60 -6.23 -15.28 -1.89
N LEU A 61 -6.61 -14.97 -0.64
CA LEU A 61 -7.07 -13.62 -0.26
C LEU A 61 -5.99 -12.56 -0.43
N GLU A 62 -4.76 -12.82 0.02
CA GLU A 62 -3.68 -11.85 -0.12
C GLU A 62 -3.31 -11.62 -1.59
N GLN A 63 -3.34 -12.67 -2.40
CA GLN A 63 -3.09 -12.58 -3.83
C GLN A 63 -4.22 -11.82 -4.54
N GLY A 64 -5.48 -12.11 -4.27
CA GLY A 64 -6.63 -11.39 -4.82
C GLY A 64 -6.55 -9.89 -4.52
N ALA A 65 -6.28 -9.53 -3.26
CA ALA A 65 -6.07 -8.14 -2.88
C ALA A 65 -4.83 -7.50 -3.56
N ALA A 66 -3.78 -8.29 -3.83
CA ALA A 66 -2.60 -7.81 -4.56
C ALA A 66 -2.89 -7.59 -6.06
N VAL A 67 -3.69 -8.44 -6.69
CA VAL A 67 -4.13 -8.30 -8.08
C VAL A 67 -4.96 -7.03 -8.23
N LEU A 68 -5.99 -6.84 -7.42
CA LEU A 68 -6.81 -5.63 -7.46
C LEU A 68 -5.99 -4.36 -7.22
N GLY A 69 -5.05 -4.40 -6.26
CA GLY A 69 -4.16 -3.26 -6.02
C GLY A 69 -3.28 -2.88 -7.23
N ARG A 70 -2.96 -3.84 -8.11
CA ARG A 70 -2.27 -3.59 -9.38
C ARG A 70 -3.24 -3.10 -10.46
N LEU A 71 -4.38 -3.77 -10.62
CA LEU A 71 -5.44 -3.41 -11.57
C LEU A 71 -5.87 -1.96 -11.40
N SER A 72 -6.05 -1.53 -10.15
CA SER A 72 -6.53 -0.20 -9.79
C SER A 72 -5.42 0.87 -9.79
N GLY A 73 -4.16 0.48 -10.02
CA GLY A 73 -2.98 1.35 -9.93
C GLY A 73 -2.98 2.47 -10.97
N PRO A 74 -3.08 2.17 -12.27
CA PRO A 74 -3.02 3.18 -13.33
C PRO A 74 -4.10 4.26 -13.19
N LEU A 75 -5.32 3.90 -12.77
CA LEU A 75 -6.38 4.89 -12.55
C LEU A 75 -6.06 5.81 -11.37
N ARG A 76 -5.52 5.27 -10.27
CA ARG A 76 -5.09 6.10 -9.14
C ARG A 76 -3.92 7.01 -9.49
N ASP A 77 -2.97 6.53 -10.29
CA ASP A 77 -1.82 7.34 -10.70
C ASP A 77 -2.28 8.54 -11.54
N ARG A 78 -3.34 8.38 -12.36
CA ARG A 78 -3.99 9.49 -13.07
C ARG A 78 -4.67 10.47 -12.13
N GLU A 79 -5.44 10.00 -11.14
CA GLU A 79 -6.08 10.89 -10.13
C GLU A 79 -5.05 11.74 -9.38
N VAL A 80 -3.93 11.12 -9.01
CA VAL A 80 -2.82 11.79 -8.32
C VAL A 80 -2.17 12.86 -9.22
N LEU A 81 -1.98 12.57 -10.50
CA LEU A 81 -1.49 13.57 -11.47
C LEU A 81 -2.49 14.74 -11.64
N VAL A 82 -3.79 14.44 -11.80
CA VAL A 82 -4.83 15.48 -11.94
C VAL A 82 -4.84 16.40 -10.72
N ALA A 83 -4.76 15.83 -9.52
CA ALA A 83 -4.70 16.60 -8.28
C ALA A 83 -3.45 17.50 -8.21
N GLU A 84 -2.29 17.01 -8.67
CA GLU A 84 -1.06 17.82 -8.74
C GLU A 84 -1.20 18.97 -9.76
N LEU A 85 -1.76 18.70 -10.94
CA LEU A 85 -1.99 19.73 -11.94
C LEU A 85 -2.96 20.80 -11.44
N ALA A 86 -4.01 20.40 -10.73
CA ALA A 86 -4.92 21.34 -10.07
C ALA A 86 -4.19 22.19 -9.01
N ARG A 87 -3.31 21.59 -8.20
CA ARG A 87 -2.48 22.30 -7.21
C ARG A 87 -1.56 23.33 -7.85
N LEU A 88 -1.08 23.06 -9.07
CA LEU A 88 -0.26 23.98 -9.86
C LEU A 88 -1.06 25.02 -10.65
N GLY A 89 -2.40 24.97 -10.63
CA GLY A 89 -3.25 25.84 -11.47
C GLY A 89 -3.26 25.45 -12.96
N LEU A 90 -2.83 24.23 -13.28
CA LEU A 90 -2.63 23.71 -14.63
C LEU A 90 -3.59 22.57 -14.98
N VAL A 91 -4.77 22.53 -14.36
CA VAL A 91 -5.76 21.45 -14.58
C VAL A 91 -6.14 21.26 -16.04
N HIS A 92 -6.09 22.33 -16.85
CA HIS A 92 -6.34 22.30 -18.30
C HIS A 92 -5.33 21.46 -19.10
N LEU A 93 -4.16 21.14 -18.52
CA LEU A 93 -3.16 20.25 -19.11
C LEU A 93 -3.43 18.77 -18.77
N ALA A 94 -4.34 18.49 -17.85
CA ALA A 94 -4.66 17.14 -17.45
C ALA A 94 -5.30 16.40 -18.62
N PRO A 95 -4.95 15.13 -18.85
CA PRO A 95 -5.62 14.29 -19.84
C PRO A 95 -7.04 13.86 -19.42
N ALA A 96 -7.71 14.64 -18.56
CA ALA A 96 -8.90 14.22 -17.84
C ALA A 96 -10.17 14.41 -18.68
N ASP A 97 -10.70 13.29 -19.18
CA ASP A 97 -12.11 13.12 -19.51
C ASP A 97 -12.82 12.48 -18.30
N GLU A 98 -13.81 13.18 -17.74
CA GLU A 98 -14.64 12.69 -16.64
C GLU A 98 -15.33 11.37 -16.99
N ALA A 99 -15.69 11.18 -18.28
CA ALA A 99 -16.25 9.93 -18.77
C ALA A 99 -15.25 8.78 -18.69
N GLN A 100 -13.96 9.03 -18.97
CA GLN A 100 -12.91 8.01 -18.86
C GLN A 100 -12.68 7.59 -17.40
N ARG A 101 -12.74 8.55 -16.46
CA ARG A 101 -12.66 8.24 -15.02
C ARG A 101 -13.85 7.39 -14.59
N ALA A 102 -15.07 7.79 -14.94
CA ALA A 102 -16.29 7.05 -14.61
C ALA A 102 -16.26 5.63 -15.20
N ALA A 103 -15.83 5.49 -16.46
CA ALA A 103 -15.63 4.18 -17.09
C ALA A 103 -14.59 3.33 -16.34
N GLY A 104 -13.49 3.93 -15.89
CA GLY A 104 -12.48 3.26 -15.06
C GLY A 104 -13.02 2.80 -13.70
N TYR A 105 -13.85 3.60 -13.04
CA TYR A 105 -14.52 3.22 -11.79
C TYR A 105 -15.48 2.06 -12.01
N ALA A 106 -16.35 2.15 -13.01
CA ALA A 106 -17.29 1.09 -13.36
C ALA A 106 -16.55 -0.22 -13.70
N ALA A 107 -15.45 -0.15 -14.44
CA ALA A 107 -14.63 -1.32 -14.78
C ALA A 107 -14.01 -1.99 -13.53
N ILE A 108 -13.56 -1.22 -12.53
CA ILE A 108 -13.06 -1.80 -11.27
C ILE A 108 -14.22 -2.39 -10.46
N ALA A 109 -15.33 -1.66 -10.33
CA ALA A 109 -16.49 -2.05 -9.53
C ALA A 109 -17.17 -3.34 -10.04
N SER A 110 -17.12 -3.57 -11.36
CA SER A 110 -17.65 -4.77 -12.03
C SER A 110 -16.58 -5.81 -12.38
N SER A 111 -15.31 -5.59 -11.98
CA SER A 111 -14.22 -6.50 -12.30
C SER A 111 -14.41 -7.88 -11.67
N ARG A 112 -14.07 -8.93 -12.42
CA ARG A 112 -14.07 -10.30 -11.92
C ARG A 112 -13.16 -10.45 -10.71
N GLU A 113 -12.01 -9.77 -10.70
CA GLU A 113 -11.06 -9.81 -9.60
C GLU A 113 -11.65 -9.28 -8.28
N LEU A 114 -12.57 -8.30 -8.35
CA LEU A 114 -13.27 -7.78 -7.19
C LEU A 114 -14.32 -8.78 -6.70
N VAL A 115 -15.11 -9.33 -7.62
CA VAL A 115 -16.10 -10.37 -7.32
C VAL A 115 -15.44 -11.59 -6.67
N ASP A 116 -14.35 -12.11 -7.27
CA ASP A 116 -13.61 -13.26 -6.76
C ASP A 116 -13.02 -12.96 -5.35
N LEU A 117 -12.52 -11.74 -5.12
CA LEU A 117 -12.05 -11.36 -3.78
C LEU A 117 -13.20 -11.34 -2.76
N MET A 118 -14.37 -10.79 -3.11
CA MET A 118 -15.53 -10.75 -2.21
C MET A 118 -16.01 -12.14 -1.83
N LEU A 119 -16.08 -13.07 -2.80
CA LEU A 119 -16.43 -14.47 -2.54
C LEU A 119 -15.45 -15.15 -1.57
N LEU A 120 -14.14 -14.89 -1.73
CA LEU A 120 -13.14 -15.41 -0.79
C LEU A 120 -13.30 -14.80 0.60
N LEU A 121 -13.70 -13.53 0.71
CA LEU A 121 -13.95 -12.85 1.98
C LEU A 121 -15.22 -13.37 2.66
N ASP A 122 -16.27 -13.71 1.91
CA ASP A 122 -17.49 -14.33 2.45
C ASP A 122 -17.19 -15.69 3.10
N GLY A 123 -16.30 -16.48 2.50
CA GLY A 123 -15.85 -17.77 3.05
C GLY A 123 -14.85 -17.65 4.21
N TRP A 124 -14.26 -16.48 4.44
CA TRP A 124 -13.18 -16.29 5.42
C TRP A 124 -13.57 -16.71 6.87
N PRO A 125 -14.73 -16.32 7.42
CA PRO A 125 -15.07 -16.64 8.81
C PRO A 125 -15.11 -18.13 9.11
N ALA A 126 -15.72 -18.93 8.22
CA ALA A 126 -15.80 -20.37 8.37
C ALA A 126 -14.41 -21.02 8.25
N ASN A 127 -13.67 -20.66 7.20
CA ASN A 127 -12.33 -21.21 6.93
C ASN A 127 -11.34 -20.90 8.06
N TRP A 128 -11.38 -19.67 8.60
CA TRP A 128 -10.47 -19.24 9.66
C TRP A 128 -10.76 -19.93 10.99
N ARG A 129 -12.04 -20.09 11.35
CA ARG A 129 -12.44 -20.84 12.55
C ARG A 129 -12.11 -22.32 12.42
N GLU A 130 -12.30 -22.91 11.25
CA GLU A 130 -11.93 -24.31 11.02
C GLU A 130 -10.43 -24.53 11.19
N ALA A 131 -9.59 -23.64 10.62
CA ALA A 131 -8.15 -23.68 10.83
C ALA A 131 -7.76 -23.56 12.31
N ALA A 132 -8.50 -22.77 13.09
CA ALA A 132 -8.32 -22.69 14.54
C ALA A 132 -8.64 -24.03 15.24
N ARG A 133 -9.78 -24.65 14.92
CA ARG A 133 -10.20 -25.94 15.50
C ARG A 133 -9.20 -27.06 15.18
N GLN A 134 -8.61 -27.03 13.98
CA GLN A 134 -7.58 -27.98 13.55
C GLN A 134 -6.19 -27.70 14.14
N GLY A 135 -6.04 -26.70 15.01
CA GLY A 135 -4.76 -26.38 15.67
C GLY A 135 -3.70 -25.72 14.77
N GLN A 136 -4.06 -25.35 13.54
CA GLN A 136 -3.13 -24.78 12.55
C GLN A 136 -2.69 -23.35 12.89
N LEU A 137 -3.38 -22.69 13.82
CA LEU A 137 -3.11 -21.32 14.26
C LEU A 137 -2.29 -21.22 15.57
N SER A 138 -1.88 -22.35 16.14
CA SER A 138 -1.18 -22.43 17.44
C SER A 138 0.10 -21.58 17.51
N ASP A 139 0.87 -21.53 16.42
CA ASP A 139 2.16 -20.83 16.33
C ASP A 139 2.08 -19.46 15.61
N VAL A 140 0.86 -18.92 15.40
CA VAL A 140 0.64 -17.76 14.53
C VAL A 140 1.42 -16.52 14.98
N ASP A 141 1.47 -16.26 16.28
CA ASP A 141 2.16 -15.11 16.87
C ASP A 141 3.69 -15.20 16.70
N LYS A 142 4.25 -16.41 16.84
CA LYS A 142 5.66 -16.70 16.55
C LYS A 142 5.97 -16.52 15.06
N ARG A 143 5.07 -16.96 14.18
CA ARG A 143 5.18 -16.78 12.72
C ARG A 143 5.17 -15.30 12.34
N ILE A 144 4.25 -14.50 12.88
CA ILE A 144 4.18 -13.04 12.66
C ILE A 144 5.49 -12.38 13.07
N ARG A 145 5.94 -12.61 14.32
CA ARG A 145 7.22 -12.04 14.81
C ARG A 145 8.41 -12.39 13.92
N ARG A 146 8.54 -13.66 13.51
CA ARG A 146 9.62 -14.12 12.63
C ARG A 146 9.58 -13.37 11.29
N ARG A 147 8.40 -13.20 10.69
CA ARG A 147 8.29 -12.53 9.38
C ARG A 147 8.58 -11.03 9.49
N LEU A 148 8.07 -10.36 10.52
CA LEU A 148 8.34 -8.94 10.75
C LEU A 148 9.84 -8.69 10.98
N ARG A 149 10.49 -9.49 11.82
CA ARG A 149 11.95 -9.41 12.03
C ARG A 149 12.73 -9.59 10.72
N ARG A 150 12.33 -10.55 9.88
CA ARG A 150 12.96 -10.75 8.55
C ARG A 150 12.81 -9.51 7.66
N GLN A 151 11.64 -8.86 7.65
CA GLN A 151 11.41 -7.63 6.89
C GLN A 151 12.26 -6.46 7.42
N GLN A 152 12.35 -6.31 8.74
CA GLN A 152 13.19 -5.29 9.37
C GLN A 152 14.68 -5.51 9.04
N ARG A 153 15.17 -6.76 9.08
CA ARG A 153 16.55 -7.11 8.67
C ARG A 153 16.79 -6.83 7.19
N GLN A 154 15.81 -7.14 6.33
CA GLN A 154 15.90 -6.84 4.90
C GLN A 154 16.01 -5.34 4.66
N LEU A 155 15.24 -4.52 5.38
CA LEU A 155 15.35 -3.06 5.33
C LEU A 155 16.71 -2.59 5.86
N ALA A 156 17.17 -3.11 7.00
CA ALA A 156 18.48 -2.77 7.57
C ALA A 156 19.64 -3.02 6.60
N ARG A 157 19.60 -4.14 5.88
CA ARG A 157 20.60 -4.47 4.84
C ARG A 157 20.50 -3.55 3.64
N ALA A 158 19.29 -3.32 3.13
CA ALA A 158 19.08 -2.46 1.98
C ALA A 158 19.46 -1.00 2.24
N LEU A 159 19.29 -0.50 3.48
CA LEU A 159 19.73 0.84 3.85
C LEU A 159 21.25 1.01 3.76
N ARG A 160 22.02 -0.06 4.01
CA ARG A 160 23.49 -0.03 4.05
C ARG A 160 24.15 -0.42 2.73
N ASP A 161 23.37 -0.77 1.72
CA ASP A 161 23.87 -1.07 0.39
C ASP A 161 24.38 0.25 -0.26
N PRO A 162 25.67 0.39 -0.59
CA PRO A 162 26.18 1.61 -1.22
C PRO A 162 25.52 1.91 -2.58
N ALA A 163 25.01 0.88 -3.25
CA ALA A 163 24.30 0.97 -4.52
C ALA A 163 22.77 0.87 -4.32
N HIS A 164 22.26 1.23 -3.15
CA HIS A 164 20.84 1.08 -2.83
C HIS A 164 19.94 1.83 -3.82
N ASP A 165 18.92 1.12 -4.31
CA ASP A 165 17.85 1.72 -5.09
C ASP A 165 16.78 2.33 -4.17
N ARG A 166 16.55 3.65 -4.31
CA ARG A 166 15.51 4.40 -3.59
C ARG A 166 14.11 3.84 -3.81
N HIS A 167 13.81 3.34 -5.01
CA HIS A 167 12.53 2.70 -5.30
C HIS A 167 12.36 1.40 -4.49
N ARG A 168 13.38 0.52 -4.51
CA ARG A 168 13.39 -0.68 -3.66
C ARG A 168 13.27 -0.34 -2.18
N LEU A 169 13.99 0.66 -1.67
CA LEU A 169 13.88 1.12 -0.28
C LEU A 169 12.48 1.60 0.05
N ARG A 170 11.84 2.37 -0.83
CA ARG A 170 10.44 2.82 -0.66
C ARG A 170 9.50 1.64 -0.45
N LEU A 171 9.63 0.57 -1.25
CA LEU A 171 8.80 -0.63 -1.11
C LEU A 171 9.06 -1.37 0.21
N LEU A 172 10.32 -1.46 0.65
CA LEU A 172 10.70 -2.09 1.92
C LEU A 172 10.20 -1.29 3.12
N ILE A 173 10.37 0.03 3.11
CA ILE A 173 9.88 0.95 4.15
C ILE A 173 8.37 0.85 4.27
N LYS A 174 7.62 0.93 3.16
CA LYS A 174 6.16 0.73 3.15
C LYS A 174 5.79 -0.60 3.79
N ARG A 175 6.49 -1.67 3.44
CA ARG A 175 6.23 -3.02 3.97
C ARG A 175 6.45 -3.09 5.49
N VAL A 176 7.58 -2.59 5.99
CA VAL A 176 7.88 -2.57 7.43
C VAL A 176 6.91 -1.68 8.19
N ARG A 177 6.61 -0.49 7.68
CA ARG A 177 5.69 0.47 8.31
C ARG A 177 4.29 -0.12 8.44
N TYR A 178 3.71 -0.63 7.36
CA TYR A 178 2.34 -1.16 7.40
C TYR A 178 2.23 -2.43 8.26
N ALA A 179 3.28 -3.27 8.27
CA ALA A 179 3.33 -4.42 9.17
C ALA A 179 3.37 -3.98 10.64
N ALA A 180 4.12 -2.92 10.97
CA ALA A 180 4.20 -2.37 12.32
C ALA A 180 2.89 -1.68 12.76
N GLU A 181 2.23 -0.94 11.86
CA GLU A 181 0.88 -0.40 12.09
C GLU A 181 -0.14 -1.51 12.35
N THR A 182 -0.02 -2.63 11.63
CA THR A 182 -0.96 -3.76 11.72
C THR A 182 -0.71 -4.63 12.96
N TYR A 183 0.55 -4.79 13.36
CA TYR A 183 1.01 -5.68 14.43
C TYR A 183 1.96 -4.95 15.39
N PRO A 184 1.50 -3.94 16.12
CA PRO A 184 2.36 -3.08 16.95
C PRO A 184 3.10 -3.89 18.02
N ALA A 185 2.41 -4.78 18.72
CA ALA A 185 2.99 -5.62 19.77
C ALA A 185 4.09 -6.56 19.24
N GLN A 186 3.90 -7.16 18.05
CA GLN A 186 4.85 -8.09 17.46
C GLN A 186 6.03 -7.36 16.78
N SER A 187 5.81 -6.14 16.28
CA SER A 187 6.83 -5.37 15.57
C SER A 187 7.99 -4.92 16.47
N ARG A 188 7.70 -4.63 17.74
CA ARG A 188 8.64 -4.07 18.72
C ARG A 188 9.34 -2.78 18.25
N LEU A 189 8.80 -2.09 17.25
CA LEU A 189 9.31 -0.79 16.83
C LEU A 189 8.81 0.30 17.78
N SER A 190 9.75 1.13 18.25
CA SER A 190 9.41 2.30 19.05
C SER A 190 8.51 3.27 18.26
N LYS A 191 7.73 4.09 18.97
CA LYS A 191 6.92 5.15 18.34
C LYS A 191 7.79 6.10 17.51
N ALA A 192 9.01 6.39 17.97
CA ALA A 192 9.97 7.22 17.24
C ALA A 192 10.42 6.58 15.92
N ALA A 193 10.71 5.27 15.92
CA ALA A 193 11.07 4.54 14.70
C ALA A 193 9.91 4.51 13.71
N GLN A 194 8.67 4.31 14.18
CA GLN A 194 7.48 4.37 13.32
C GLN A 194 7.27 5.76 12.71
N LEU A 195 7.52 6.84 13.46
CA LEU A 195 7.47 8.20 12.95
C LEU A 195 8.55 8.46 11.89
N ARG A 196 9.77 7.98 12.09
CA ARG A 196 10.85 8.08 11.10
C ARG A 196 10.55 7.27 9.83
N LEU A 197 10.00 6.06 9.95
CA LEU A 197 9.50 5.29 8.81
C LEU A 197 8.41 6.05 8.04
N LYS A 198 7.49 6.71 8.75
CA LYS A 198 6.46 7.55 8.11
C LYS A 198 7.09 8.71 7.33
N ARG A 199 8.05 9.42 7.93
CA ARG A 199 8.79 10.51 7.27
C ARG A 199 9.54 10.04 6.02
N ALA A 200 10.29 8.94 6.12
CA ALA A 200 11.00 8.36 4.99
C ALA A 200 10.05 7.87 3.89
N GLN A 201 8.92 7.26 4.25
CA GLN A 201 7.89 6.88 3.27
C GLN A 201 7.32 8.11 2.54
N SER A 202 7.05 9.20 3.25
CA SER A 202 6.54 10.44 2.64
C SER A 202 7.56 11.03 1.69
N ALA A 203 8.81 11.23 2.12
CA ALA A 203 9.84 11.83 1.26
C ALA A 203 10.14 10.98 0.00
N LEU A 204 10.22 9.65 0.14
CA LEU A 204 10.35 8.75 -1.01
C LEU A 204 9.06 8.65 -1.84
N GLY A 205 7.91 8.94 -1.24
CA GLY A 205 6.63 9.09 -1.93
C GLY A 205 6.72 10.26 -2.90
N ASP A 206 6.96 11.46 -2.37
CA ASP A 206 7.08 12.71 -3.15
C ASP A 206 8.11 12.56 -4.29
N TRP A 207 9.30 12.03 -3.99
CA TRP A 207 10.34 11.80 -5.00
C TRP A 207 9.86 10.86 -6.13
N HIS A 208 9.18 9.77 -5.77
CA HIS A 208 8.70 8.80 -6.74
C HIS A 208 7.57 9.35 -7.60
N ASP A 209 6.66 10.13 -7.01
CA ASP A 209 5.54 10.71 -7.72
C ASP A 209 6.06 11.71 -8.77
N HIS A 210 7.05 12.56 -8.42
CA HIS A 210 7.71 13.43 -9.41
C HIS A 210 8.47 12.65 -10.50
N LEU A 211 9.13 11.54 -10.16
CA LEU A 211 9.76 10.67 -11.15
C LEU A 211 8.73 10.12 -12.15
N GLN A 212 7.56 9.69 -11.68
CA GLN A 212 6.47 9.21 -12.54
C GLN A 212 5.89 10.34 -13.40
N TRP A 213 5.72 11.54 -12.86
CA TRP A 213 5.19 12.68 -13.62
C TRP A 213 6.17 13.18 -14.68
N LEU A 214 7.48 13.20 -14.40
CA LEU A 214 8.51 13.53 -15.39
C LEU A 214 8.50 12.52 -16.55
N ALA A 215 8.40 11.22 -16.26
CA ALA A 215 8.28 10.20 -17.30
C ALA A 215 7.00 10.38 -18.16
N GLN A 216 5.89 10.80 -17.55
CA GLN A 216 4.68 11.17 -18.29
C GLN A 216 4.86 12.44 -19.12
N ALA A 217 5.59 13.44 -18.61
CA ALA A 217 5.90 14.66 -19.36
C ALA A 217 6.78 14.41 -20.58
N ASP A 218 7.70 13.46 -20.49
CA ASP A 218 8.52 13.04 -21.64
C ASP A 218 7.67 12.30 -22.70
N ALA A 219 6.58 11.65 -22.29
CA ALA A 219 5.65 10.96 -23.20
C ALA A 219 4.52 11.86 -23.76
N MET A 220 4.15 12.93 -23.05
CA MET A 220 3.00 13.79 -23.37
C MET A 220 3.43 15.25 -23.48
N ALA A 221 3.43 15.78 -24.71
CA ALA A 221 3.83 17.16 -24.99
C ALA A 221 3.01 18.22 -24.21
N SER A 222 1.73 17.94 -23.92
CA SER A 222 0.86 18.83 -23.14
C SER A 222 1.38 19.10 -21.72
N LEU A 223 2.16 18.18 -21.14
CA LEU A 223 2.74 18.31 -19.80
C LEU A 223 4.12 18.99 -19.82
N GLY A 224 4.62 19.39 -20.99
CA GLY A 224 5.89 20.10 -21.15
C GLY A 224 6.07 21.30 -20.20
N PRO A 225 5.06 22.17 -19.98
CA PRO A 225 5.16 23.29 -19.06
C PRO A 225 5.47 22.89 -17.60
N CYS A 226 5.09 21.68 -17.18
CA CYS A 226 5.29 21.21 -15.81
C CYS A 226 6.72 20.68 -15.56
N ARG A 227 7.47 20.37 -16.62
CA ARG A 227 8.75 19.64 -16.52
C ARG A 227 9.79 20.34 -15.65
N ALA A 228 9.96 21.65 -15.82
CA ALA A 228 10.92 22.42 -15.03
C ALA A 228 10.58 22.42 -13.53
N ILE A 229 9.29 22.62 -13.21
CA ILE A 229 8.78 22.63 -11.84
C ILE A 229 8.98 21.26 -11.18
N TRP A 230 8.60 20.18 -11.88
CA TRP A 230 8.73 18.84 -11.35
C TRP A 230 10.19 18.40 -11.21
N LEU A 231 11.09 18.80 -12.10
CA LEU A 231 12.52 18.50 -11.97
C LEU A 231 13.12 19.15 -10.71
N GLN A 232 12.82 20.43 -10.48
CA GLN A 232 13.28 21.12 -9.27
C GLN A 232 12.71 20.48 -8.01
N ALA A 233 11.42 20.15 -8.02
CA ALA A 233 10.74 19.51 -6.89
C ALA A 233 11.28 18.09 -6.62
N GLN A 234 11.59 17.32 -7.68
CA GLN A 234 12.18 16.00 -7.60
C GLN A 234 13.56 16.03 -6.93
N GLN A 235 14.44 16.96 -7.32
CA GLN A 235 15.75 17.14 -6.67
C GLN A 235 15.63 17.53 -5.19
N ALA A 236 14.66 18.39 -4.86
CA ALA A 236 14.40 18.75 -3.48
C ALA A 236 13.85 17.56 -2.66
N ALA A 237 12.95 16.77 -3.25
CA ALA A 237 12.41 15.56 -2.64
C ALA A 237 13.48 14.48 -2.45
N GLU A 238 14.41 14.34 -3.39
CA GLU A 238 15.55 13.43 -3.29
C GLU A 238 16.43 13.76 -2.08
N ARG A 239 16.82 15.03 -1.90
CA ARG A 239 17.59 15.46 -0.72
C ARG A 239 16.84 15.19 0.59
N ARG A 240 15.53 15.41 0.62
CA ARG A 240 14.69 15.07 1.80
C ARG A 240 14.64 13.56 2.05
N ALA A 241 14.55 12.76 1.00
CA ALA A 241 14.51 11.32 1.09
C ALA A 241 15.84 10.78 1.65
N ASP A 242 16.98 11.28 1.17
CA ASP A 242 18.30 10.87 1.65
C ASP A 242 18.48 11.19 3.14
N GLY A 243 18.13 12.41 3.56
CA GLY A 243 18.15 12.77 4.98
C GLY A 243 17.22 11.90 5.84
N ALA A 244 16.02 11.58 5.33
CA ALA A 244 15.08 10.71 6.03
C ALA A 244 15.55 9.24 6.09
N LEU A 245 16.26 8.75 5.07
CA LEU A 245 16.86 7.43 5.03
C LEU A 245 18.01 7.31 6.04
N LEU A 246 18.89 8.32 6.12
CA LEU A 246 19.96 8.36 7.11
C LEU A 246 19.43 8.28 8.55
N ALA A 247 18.31 8.97 8.83
CA ALA A 247 17.67 8.93 10.14
C ALA A 247 17.18 7.52 10.55
N LEU A 248 17.00 6.59 9.61
CA LEU A 248 16.59 5.21 9.90
C LEU A 248 17.75 4.30 10.34
N TYR A 249 19.01 4.70 10.16
CA TYR A 249 20.16 3.83 10.44
C TYR A 249 20.21 3.40 11.92
N GLY A 250 19.85 4.31 12.83
CA GLY A 250 19.80 4.03 14.26
C GLY A 250 18.64 3.13 14.69
N ASP A 251 17.54 3.09 13.93
CA ASP A 251 16.38 2.25 14.24
C ASP A 251 16.52 0.81 13.74
N PHE A 252 17.32 0.63 12.70
CA PHE A 252 17.54 -0.64 12.02
C PHE A 252 19.03 -0.99 12.06
N PRO A 253 19.56 -1.40 13.22
CA PRO A 253 20.98 -1.73 13.37
C PRO A 253 21.38 -2.90 12.47
N ASN A 254 22.69 -3.01 12.20
CA ASN A 254 23.19 -4.13 11.44
C ASN A 254 22.90 -5.42 12.20
N VAL A 255 22.37 -6.41 11.50
CA VAL A 255 22.15 -7.73 12.09
C VAL A 255 23.14 -8.65 11.39
N GLU A 256 24.28 -8.86 12.05
CA GLU A 256 25.17 -9.99 11.78
C GLU A 256 24.36 -11.30 11.81
#